data_AF-A0A957LVV7-F1
#
_entry.id   AF-A0A957LVV7-F1
#
_cell.length_a   1.000
_cell.length_b   1.000
_cell.length_c   1.000
_cell.angle_alpha   90.00
_cell.angle_beta   90.00
_cell.angle_gamma   90.00
#
_symmetry.space_group_name_H-M   'P 1'
#
loop_
_entity.id
_entity.type
_entity.pdbx_description
1 polymer ?
#
loop_
_entity_poly.entity_id
_entity_poly.type
_entity_poly.pdbx_seq_one_letter_code
_entity_poly.pdbx_strand_id
1 'polypeptide(L)'
;MVDSMVYCSIMKRILAQDEIPDDIIQKSRRWQQSRNTFDPAEHSAPVYAILQEILAVPEDEWNGQSSLRPILTRFPKEGKGLYSKANLIACYRRLIAEGDLEPDPLIMRRIRMKPMRTQSGVAPVTVLTAPAGCPGKCIFCPDDWRMPKSYIYDEPGCQRAERDGFDPFRQTLGRIRSFESIGHSANKVELLILGGTWSAYSRNYREWFIQRCFDAMNSAGAFDAAMVDTAEEVASASLAEAQQRNVEAQHRNVGLVIETRPDWITPDEIRHLRRLGVTKVQIGVQSLDDEILTRNKRGHDVAAVRHALGLLRTAGFKLHLHWMPNLYGATPDSDREDFARFFDDPAIRPDELKIYPCSLIADTELYTLWQEGAYHPYTQDELVALLADVKPTIPAYTRVNRLFRDIPAHHIQAGVTMSNLREVVHDELVRRGARCGCIRCREIKWRRVRPDELTLRVTTYATDLTTEHFLEYVTGPQSEEPGLIAGFLRLSLPREPGVGSRRFMDEIHNSAMIREVHVYGPALAVGAERPGAPQHAGLGEQLMDAAREISRAAGFTRMSVIAATGTRAYYAARGFTLGDLYMHSDLLPRA
;
A
#
# COMPACT_ATOMS: atom_id res chain seq x y z
N MET A 1 -37.12 13.13 -20.52
CA MET A 1 -36.52 14.41 -20.94
C MET A 1 -36.98 15.45 -19.95
N VAL A 2 -36.08 16.29 -19.44
CA VAL A 2 -36.12 17.04 -18.16
C VAL A 2 -35.77 16.10 -16.98
N ASP A 3 -34.66 16.19 -16.25
CA ASP A 3 -33.49 17.05 -16.26
C ASP A 3 -32.27 16.21 -15.84
N SER A 4 -31.34 15.94 -16.77
CA SER A 4 -30.05 15.28 -16.50
C SER A 4 -28.89 16.28 -16.56
N MET A 5 -29.15 17.56 -16.30
CA MET A 5 -28.29 18.65 -16.75
C MET A 5 -27.94 19.66 -15.66
N VAL A 6 -27.74 19.23 -14.41
CA VAL A 6 -27.15 20.09 -13.35
C VAL A 6 -26.29 19.28 -12.37
N TYR A 7 -25.21 18.66 -12.84
CA TYR A 7 -24.06 18.28 -12.00
C TYR A 7 -22.76 18.28 -12.84
N CYS A 8 -22.55 19.33 -13.65
CA CYS A 8 -21.22 19.64 -14.18
C CYS A 8 -20.56 20.67 -13.25
N SER A 9 -20.39 20.31 -11.97
CA SER A 9 -19.70 21.14 -10.98
C SER A 9 -18.20 20.89 -11.13
N ILE A 10 -17.56 21.65 -12.03
CA ILE A 10 -16.12 21.98 -12.11
C ILE A 10 -15.21 20.90 -11.47
N MET A 11 -14.82 19.89 -12.25
CA MET A 11 -13.56 19.17 -11.94
C MET A 11 -12.47 20.24 -11.88
N LYS A 12 -11.76 20.40 -10.74
CA LYS A 12 -10.55 21.22 -10.77
C LYS A 12 -9.56 20.48 -11.66
N ARG A 13 -9.16 21.12 -12.76
CA ARG A 13 -8.18 20.58 -13.69
C ARG A 13 -6.82 20.42 -12.98
N ILE A 14 -5.96 19.55 -13.52
CA ILE A 14 -4.54 19.52 -13.15
C ILE A 14 -4.01 20.94 -13.32
N LEU A 15 -3.33 21.45 -12.30
CA LEU A 15 -2.84 22.81 -12.30
C LEU A 15 -1.61 22.88 -13.20
N ALA A 16 -1.62 23.77 -14.19
CA ALA A 16 -0.41 24.18 -14.88
C ALA A 16 0.54 24.84 -13.88
N GLN A 17 1.83 24.89 -14.21
CA GLN A 17 2.85 25.33 -13.25
C GLN A 17 2.69 26.79 -12.80
N ASP A 18 2.14 27.63 -13.67
CA ASP A 18 1.74 29.02 -13.43
C ASP A 18 0.43 29.16 -12.62
N GLU A 19 -0.37 28.09 -12.52
CA GLU A 19 -1.58 28.04 -11.70
C GLU A 19 -1.32 27.57 -10.25
N ILE A 20 -0.12 27.06 -9.96
CA ILE A 20 0.26 26.64 -8.60
C ILE A 20 0.48 27.89 -7.75
N PRO A 21 -0.15 28.02 -6.56
CA PRO A 21 0.02 29.17 -5.69
C PRO A 21 1.49 29.50 -5.39
N ASP A 22 1.84 30.79 -5.48
CA ASP A 22 3.22 31.28 -5.29
C ASP A 22 3.80 30.88 -3.93
N ASP A 23 2.98 30.84 -2.87
CA ASP A 23 3.41 30.40 -1.54
C ASP A 23 3.87 28.92 -1.54
N ILE A 24 3.18 28.05 -2.29
CA ILE A 24 3.57 26.65 -2.46
C ILE A 24 4.85 26.54 -3.28
N ILE A 25 4.97 27.29 -4.38
CA ILE A 25 6.20 27.31 -5.19
C ILE A 25 7.36 27.82 -4.34
N GLN A 26 7.18 28.90 -3.58
CA GLN A 26 8.22 29.48 -2.73
C GLN A 26 8.60 28.53 -1.58
N LYS A 27 7.63 27.90 -0.91
CA LYS A 27 7.88 26.90 0.15
C LYS A 27 8.63 25.69 -0.43
N SER A 28 8.23 25.23 -1.61
CA SER A 28 8.92 24.17 -2.35
C SER A 28 10.34 24.56 -2.73
N ARG A 29 10.55 25.75 -3.31
CA ARG A 29 11.87 26.28 -3.69
C ARG A 29 12.77 26.45 -2.47
N ARG A 30 12.27 26.97 -1.36
CA ARG A 30 13.03 27.07 -0.09
C ARG A 30 13.43 25.68 0.42
N TRP A 31 12.51 24.71 0.35
CA TRP A 31 12.78 23.32 0.74
C TRP A 31 13.74 22.60 -0.23
N GLN A 32 13.64 22.87 -1.53
CA GLN A 32 14.56 22.35 -2.54
C GLN A 32 15.93 23.00 -2.40
N GLN A 33 16.03 24.31 -2.20
CA GLN A 33 17.29 25.01 -1.94
C GLN A 33 17.95 24.50 -0.66
N SER A 34 17.18 24.24 0.40
CA SER A 34 17.75 23.63 1.61
C SER A 34 18.26 22.20 1.39
N ARG A 35 17.78 21.49 0.35
CA ARG A 35 18.28 20.16 -0.07
C ARG A 35 19.37 20.17 -1.15
N ASN A 36 19.33 21.13 -2.09
CA ASN A 36 20.20 21.24 -3.27
C ASN A 36 21.51 21.98 -3.00
N THR A 37 21.78 22.41 -1.75
CA THR A 37 23.08 22.98 -1.35
C THR A 37 24.14 21.90 -1.11
N PHE A 38 23.97 20.71 -1.66
CA PHE A 38 24.89 19.59 -1.51
C PHE A 38 25.28 19.07 -2.89
N ASP A 39 26.48 19.42 -3.33
CA ASP A 39 27.11 18.82 -4.49
C ASP A 39 27.95 17.61 -4.04
N PRO A 40 27.61 16.38 -4.44
CA PRO A 40 28.41 15.21 -4.11
C PRO A 40 29.87 15.32 -4.55
N ALA A 41 30.17 16.04 -5.65
CA ALA A 41 31.52 16.19 -6.18
C ALA A 41 32.42 16.97 -5.21
N GLU A 42 31.94 18.08 -4.66
CA GLU A 42 32.66 18.91 -3.68
C GLU A 42 32.89 18.18 -2.33
N HIS A 43 32.14 17.11 -2.10
CA HIS A 43 32.11 16.39 -0.83
C HIS A 43 32.63 14.94 -0.92
N SER A 44 33.08 14.47 -2.09
CA SER A 44 33.56 13.10 -2.30
C SER A 44 34.71 12.72 -1.34
N ALA A 45 35.72 13.57 -1.19
CA ALA A 45 36.88 13.32 -0.32
C ALA A 45 36.53 13.22 1.19
N PRO A 46 35.83 14.19 1.80
CA PRO A 46 35.45 14.07 3.22
C PRO A 46 34.46 12.92 3.44
N VAL A 47 33.58 12.62 2.49
CA VAL A 47 32.70 11.45 2.61
C VAL A 47 33.49 10.15 2.48
N TYR A 48 34.48 10.04 1.61
CA TYR A 48 35.35 8.87 1.54
C TYR A 48 35.99 8.57 2.90
N ALA A 49 36.51 9.59 3.61
CA ALA A 49 37.04 9.43 4.96
C ALA A 49 35.98 8.95 5.97
N ILE A 50 34.75 9.49 5.89
CA ILE A 50 33.62 9.00 6.70
C ILE A 50 33.33 7.52 6.39
N LEU A 51 33.36 7.10 5.12
CA LEU A 51 33.10 5.72 4.73
C LEU A 51 34.16 4.76 5.26
N GLN A 52 35.44 5.16 5.28
CA GLN A 52 36.52 4.39 5.89
C GLN A 52 36.34 4.24 7.39
N GLU A 53 35.97 5.32 8.09
CA GLU A 53 35.64 5.29 9.52
C GLU A 53 34.41 4.43 9.82
N ILE A 54 33.43 4.43 8.91
CA ILE A 54 32.29 3.52 9.00
C ILE A 54 32.78 2.08 8.88
N LEU A 55 33.65 1.74 7.94
CA LEU A 55 34.17 0.39 7.75
C LEU A 55 35.05 -0.08 8.90
N ALA A 56 35.82 0.83 9.51
CA ALA A 56 36.73 0.53 10.61
C ALA A 56 36.02 0.04 11.88
N VAL A 57 34.71 0.32 12.05
CA VAL A 57 33.93 -0.18 13.18
C VAL A 57 33.63 -1.68 13.00
N PRO A 58 34.02 -2.55 13.95
CA PRO A 58 33.68 -3.97 13.93
C PRO A 58 32.17 -4.22 13.78
N GLU A 59 31.77 -5.32 13.13
CA GLU A 59 30.34 -5.58 12.86
C GLU A 59 29.51 -5.83 14.12
N ASP A 60 30.09 -6.48 15.13
CA ASP A 60 29.52 -6.75 16.44
C ASP A 60 29.34 -5.48 17.30
N GLU A 61 30.16 -4.46 17.06
CA GLU A 61 30.06 -3.15 17.73
C GLU A 61 29.14 -2.15 17.00
N TRP A 62 28.71 -2.47 15.76
CA TRP A 62 27.90 -1.55 14.97
C TRP A 62 26.43 -1.52 15.42
N ASN A 63 26.05 -0.42 16.06
CA ASN A 63 24.66 -0.08 16.35
C ASN A 63 24.09 0.88 15.29
N GLY A 64 23.14 0.40 14.49
CA GLY A 64 22.51 1.18 13.42
C GLY A 64 21.69 2.42 13.86
N GLN A 65 21.52 2.66 15.16
CA GLN A 65 20.89 3.88 15.71
C GLN A 65 21.91 4.88 16.27
N SER A 66 23.02 4.41 16.85
CA SER A 66 23.96 5.27 17.58
C SER A 66 25.34 5.38 16.95
N SER A 67 25.84 4.39 16.20
CA SER A 67 27.24 4.37 15.73
C SER A 67 27.56 5.42 14.67
N LEU A 68 26.57 5.85 13.88
CA LEU A 68 26.83 6.79 12.78
C LEU A 68 27.06 8.23 13.27
N ARG A 69 26.32 8.68 14.30
CA ARG A 69 26.37 10.08 14.74
C ARG A 69 27.75 10.50 15.28
N PRO A 70 28.45 9.70 16.13
CA PRO A 70 29.81 9.99 16.58
C PRO A 70 30.83 10.07 15.44
N ILE A 71 30.66 9.26 14.39
CA ILE A 71 31.51 9.32 13.20
C ILE A 71 31.27 10.66 12.50
N LEU A 72 30.02 11.00 12.22
CA LEU A 72 29.67 12.24 11.51
C LEU A 72 30.13 13.50 12.25
N THR A 73 30.11 13.52 13.58
CA THR A 73 30.60 14.66 14.37
C THR A 73 32.09 14.95 14.19
N ARG A 74 32.89 13.97 13.76
CA ARG A 74 34.31 14.16 13.44
C ARG A 74 34.52 14.79 12.05
N PHE A 75 33.50 14.78 11.20
CA PHE A 75 33.54 15.29 9.83
C PHE A 75 32.37 16.26 9.58
N PRO A 76 32.37 17.45 10.19
CA PRO A 76 31.32 18.44 9.94
C PRO A 76 31.38 18.97 8.50
N LYS A 77 30.21 19.25 7.92
CA LYS A 77 30.09 19.92 6.61
C LYS A 77 30.32 21.42 6.82
N GLU A 78 31.56 21.90 6.82
CA GLU A 78 32.00 23.32 6.80
C GLU A 78 30.91 24.37 7.16
N GLY A 79 30.48 24.43 8.43
CA GLY A 79 29.50 25.41 8.94
C GLY A 79 28.01 25.14 8.63
N LYS A 80 27.67 24.07 7.90
CA LYS A 80 26.32 23.67 7.46
C LYS A 80 25.74 22.44 8.19
N GLY A 81 26.37 21.98 9.28
CA GLY A 81 25.91 20.84 10.10
C GLY A 81 26.56 19.50 9.74
N LEU A 82 25.90 18.38 10.07
CA LEU A 82 26.40 17.02 9.80
C LEU A 82 25.88 16.47 8.46
N TYR A 83 26.64 15.59 7.80
CA TYR A 83 26.18 14.89 6.61
C TYR A 83 24.94 14.03 6.93
N SER A 84 23.85 14.22 6.18
CA SER A 84 22.70 13.32 6.27
C SER A 84 23.00 11.99 5.57
N LYS A 85 22.23 10.95 5.88
CA LYS A 85 22.32 9.66 5.16
C LYS A 85 22.14 9.79 3.65
N ALA A 86 21.29 10.71 3.19
CA ALA A 86 21.12 10.98 1.76
C ALA A 86 22.38 11.59 1.14
N ASN A 87 23.09 12.46 1.88
CA ASN A 87 24.37 13.03 1.44
C ASN A 87 25.43 11.93 1.28
N LEU A 88 25.56 11.05 2.28
CA LEU A 88 26.50 9.93 2.24
C LEU A 88 26.23 9.00 1.06
N ILE A 89 24.95 8.67 0.81
CA ILE A 89 24.56 7.78 -0.31
C ILE A 89 24.85 8.44 -1.66
N ALA A 90 24.62 9.74 -1.81
CA ALA A 90 24.90 10.46 -3.04
C ALA A 90 26.40 10.46 -3.38
N CYS A 91 27.27 10.79 -2.41
CA CYS A 91 28.73 10.72 -2.59
C CYS A 91 29.21 9.28 -2.80
N TYR A 92 28.68 8.30 -2.05
CA TYR A 92 29.03 6.89 -2.23
C TYR A 92 28.75 6.38 -3.65
N ARG A 93 27.56 6.70 -4.20
CA ARG A 93 27.22 6.33 -5.58
C ARG A 93 28.11 7.01 -6.61
N ARG A 94 28.47 8.27 -6.37
CA ARG A 94 29.39 9.00 -7.24
C ARG A 94 30.77 8.36 -7.23
N LEU A 95 31.35 8.11 -6.05
CA LEU A 95 32.66 7.46 -5.90
C LEU A 95 32.70 6.11 -6.63
N ILE A 96 31.62 5.33 -6.61
CA ILE A 96 31.50 4.11 -7.42
C ILE A 96 31.48 4.42 -8.93
N ALA A 97 30.66 5.37 -9.36
CA ALA A 97 30.52 5.73 -10.76
C ALA A 97 31.83 6.29 -11.37
N GLU A 98 32.64 6.96 -10.56
CA GLU A 98 33.96 7.49 -10.93
C GLU A 98 35.08 6.42 -10.83
N GLY A 99 34.81 5.27 -10.24
CA GLY A 99 35.78 4.19 -10.03
C GLY A 99 36.69 4.39 -8.81
N ASP A 100 36.43 5.40 -7.98
CA ASP A 100 37.20 5.72 -6.76
C ASP A 100 36.87 4.80 -5.56
N LEU A 101 35.79 4.01 -5.66
CA LEU A 101 35.37 3.08 -4.62
C LEU A 101 34.66 1.87 -5.22
N GLU A 102 35.06 0.66 -4.80
CA GLU A 102 34.33 -0.56 -5.15
C GLU A 102 33.01 -0.67 -4.37
N PRO A 103 31.92 -1.19 -4.97
CA PRO A 103 30.66 -1.37 -4.27
C PRO A 103 30.78 -2.32 -3.07
N ASP A 104 30.60 -1.79 -1.86
CA ASP A 104 30.57 -2.56 -0.61
C ASP A 104 29.14 -2.63 0.00
N PRO A 105 28.54 -3.84 0.08
CA PRO A 105 27.24 -4.04 0.71
C PRO A 105 27.15 -3.59 2.18
N LEU A 106 28.26 -3.65 2.93
CA LEU A 106 28.34 -3.25 4.32
C LEU A 106 28.20 -1.73 4.48
N ILE A 107 28.90 -0.95 3.65
CA ILE A 107 28.75 0.51 3.62
C ILE A 107 27.29 0.88 3.40
N MET A 108 26.68 0.35 2.34
CA MET A 108 25.29 0.64 2.00
C MET A 108 24.34 0.26 3.14
N ARG A 109 24.55 -0.88 3.82
CA ARG A 109 23.75 -1.30 4.99
C ARG A 109 23.86 -0.29 6.15
N ARG A 110 25.04 0.30 6.36
CA ARG A 110 25.34 1.24 7.47
C ARG A 110 24.83 2.67 7.20
N ILE A 111 24.92 3.16 5.95
CA ILE A 111 24.50 4.52 5.58
C ILE A 111 23.05 4.64 5.11
N ARG A 112 22.36 3.53 4.80
CA ARG A 112 20.95 3.56 4.39
C ARG A 112 20.02 3.94 5.55
N MET A 113 18.92 4.65 5.25
CA MET A 113 17.86 4.89 6.23
C MET A 113 17.19 3.55 6.62
N LYS A 114 16.76 3.39 7.88
CA LYS A 114 16.06 2.15 8.27
C LYS A 114 14.80 2.01 7.41
N PRO A 115 14.62 0.88 6.69
CA PRO A 115 13.41 0.69 5.90
C PRO A 115 12.25 0.46 6.86
N MET A 116 11.42 1.47 7.12
CA MET A 116 10.16 1.26 7.85
C MET A 116 9.01 0.87 6.91
N ARG A 117 9.07 1.31 5.64
CA ARG A 117 7.98 1.15 4.66
C ARG A 117 8.29 0.22 3.48
N THR A 118 9.55 -0.20 3.29
CA THR A 118 10.03 -1.09 2.22
C THR A 118 10.55 -2.44 2.74
N GLN A 119 10.17 -2.83 3.96
CA GLN A 119 10.63 -4.08 4.60
C GLN A 119 10.28 -5.33 3.79
N SER A 120 9.17 -5.30 3.04
CA SER A 120 8.74 -6.37 2.13
C SER A 120 9.52 -6.42 0.82
N GLY A 121 10.44 -5.49 0.55
CA GLY A 121 11.08 -5.34 -0.75
C GLY A 121 10.18 -4.71 -1.83
N VAL A 122 9.05 -4.11 -1.43
CA VAL A 122 8.12 -3.38 -2.29
C VAL A 122 8.05 -1.92 -1.85
N ALA A 123 8.14 -0.99 -2.80
CA ALA A 123 8.06 0.45 -2.59
C ALA A 123 6.60 0.93 -2.70
N PRO A 124 5.99 1.42 -1.61
CA PRO A 124 4.66 2.03 -1.67
C PRO A 124 4.78 3.45 -2.25
N VAL A 125 4.40 3.60 -3.51
CA VAL A 125 4.33 4.88 -4.21
C VAL A 125 2.90 5.39 -4.10
N THR A 126 2.71 6.45 -3.32
CA THR A 126 1.40 7.05 -3.08
C THR A 126 1.29 8.34 -3.88
N VAL A 127 0.25 8.44 -4.70
CA VAL A 127 -0.10 9.61 -5.51
C VAL A 127 -1.55 10.02 -5.21
N LEU A 128 -1.86 11.31 -5.33
CA LEU A 128 -3.21 11.83 -5.13
C LEU A 128 -3.80 12.31 -6.45
N THR A 129 -5.10 12.04 -6.65
CA THR A 129 -5.87 12.60 -7.74
C THR A 129 -6.06 14.10 -7.57
N ALA A 130 -6.41 14.79 -8.66
CA ALA A 130 -6.75 16.20 -8.60
C ALA A 130 -8.01 16.42 -7.74
N PRO A 131 -8.11 17.56 -7.02
CA PRO A 131 -9.30 17.91 -6.27
C PRO A 131 -10.55 17.88 -7.15
N ALA A 132 -11.53 17.06 -6.77
CA ALA A 132 -12.82 16.99 -7.46
C ALA A 132 -13.92 16.75 -6.44
N GLY A 133 -15.16 17.08 -6.83
CA GLY A 133 -16.33 16.82 -6.02
C GLY A 133 -16.46 15.33 -5.70
N CYS A 134 -16.57 15.00 -4.42
CA CYS A 134 -16.99 13.68 -3.98
C CYS A 134 -18.53 13.67 -3.87
N PRO A 135 -19.22 12.62 -4.35
CA PRO A 135 -20.68 12.53 -4.17
C PRO A 135 -21.10 12.31 -2.71
N GLY A 136 -20.15 12.07 -1.80
CA GLY A 136 -20.42 11.86 -0.37
C GLY A 136 -20.61 13.17 0.39
N LYS A 137 -21.56 13.16 1.33
CA LYS A 137 -21.88 14.29 2.22
C LYS A 137 -21.51 13.99 3.67
N CYS A 138 -20.48 13.17 3.88
CA CYS A 138 -20.10 12.66 5.18
C CYS A 138 -19.76 13.80 6.14
N ILE A 139 -20.35 13.78 7.33
CA ILE A 139 -20.27 14.90 8.28
C ILE A 139 -18.86 15.13 8.85
N PHE A 140 -18.01 14.10 8.82
CA PHE A 140 -16.64 14.12 9.37
C PHE A 140 -15.56 14.35 8.31
N CYS A 141 -15.91 14.36 7.02
CA CYS A 141 -14.92 14.50 5.95
C CYS A 141 -14.54 15.98 5.77
N PRO A 142 -13.28 16.38 5.97
CA PRO A 142 -12.85 17.73 5.63
C PRO A 142 -13.01 17.98 4.12
N ASP A 143 -13.25 19.24 3.77
CA ASP A 143 -13.46 19.71 2.39
C ASP A 143 -12.52 20.87 2.06
N ASP A 144 -11.23 20.62 2.26
CA ASP A 144 -10.20 21.57 1.89
C ASP A 144 -10.23 21.79 0.37
N TRP A 145 -10.47 23.02 -0.06
CA TRP A 145 -10.59 23.36 -1.47
C TRP A 145 -9.32 23.03 -2.28
N ARG A 146 -8.15 22.93 -1.63
CA ARG A 146 -6.87 22.60 -2.25
C ARG A 146 -6.71 21.11 -2.51
N MET A 147 -7.52 20.26 -1.87
CA MET A 147 -7.30 18.82 -1.80
C MET A 147 -8.52 18.03 -2.28
N PRO A 148 -8.33 16.75 -2.66
CA PRO A 148 -9.46 15.83 -2.80
C PRO A 148 -10.23 15.71 -1.47
N LYS A 149 -11.54 15.49 -1.56
CA LYS A 149 -12.41 15.32 -0.38
C LYS A 149 -11.79 14.36 0.64
N SER A 150 -11.93 14.71 1.92
CA SER A 150 -11.39 14.02 3.08
C SER A 150 -9.91 14.26 3.36
N TYR A 151 -9.14 14.91 2.49
CA TYR A 151 -7.72 15.19 2.69
C TYR A 151 -7.49 16.65 3.11
N ILE A 152 -6.41 16.90 3.85
CA ILE A 152 -6.01 18.22 4.34
C ILE A 152 -4.66 18.60 3.73
N TYR A 153 -4.49 19.86 3.29
CA TYR A 153 -3.29 20.29 2.56
C TYR A 153 -1.97 20.02 3.30
N ASP A 154 -1.98 20.06 4.63
CA ASP A 154 -0.78 19.89 5.45
C ASP A 154 -0.36 18.43 5.66
N GLU A 155 -1.14 17.45 5.17
CA GLU A 155 -0.70 16.06 5.16
C GLU A 155 0.53 15.89 4.25
N PRO A 156 1.57 15.12 4.63
CA PRO A 156 2.80 15.02 3.84
C PRO A 156 2.57 14.51 2.40
N GLY A 157 1.55 13.69 2.18
CA GLY A 157 1.14 13.24 0.83
C GLY A 157 0.52 14.35 0.00
N CYS A 158 -0.36 15.12 0.61
CA CYS A 158 -1.05 16.27 0.04
C CYS A 158 -0.10 17.38 -0.38
N GLN A 159 0.82 17.77 0.51
CA GLN A 159 1.84 18.78 0.20
C GLN A 159 2.68 18.41 -1.03
N ARG A 160 3.00 17.13 -1.21
CA ARG A 160 3.74 16.67 -2.41
C ARG A 160 2.87 16.71 -3.65
N ALA A 161 1.63 16.26 -3.55
CA ALA A 161 0.70 16.25 -4.68
C ALA A 161 0.42 17.66 -5.19
N GLU A 162 0.14 18.60 -4.29
CA GLU A 162 -0.13 20.00 -4.62
C GLU A 162 1.09 20.69 -5.24
N ARG A 163 2.29 20.47 -4.69
CA ARG A 163 3.53 20.95 -5.27
C ARG A 163 3.72 20.49 -6.72
N ASP A 164 3.31 19.26 -7.01
CA ASP A 164 3.42 18.65 -8.34
C ASP A 164 2.18 18.95 -9.21
N GLY A 165 1.28 19.85 -8.79
CA GLY A 165 0.07 20.25 -9.52
C GLY A 165 -0.97 19.13 -9.68
N PHE A 166 -0.87 18.08 -8.87
CA PHE A 166 -1.58 16.81 -9.01
C PHE A 166 -1.26 16.05 -10.32
N ASP A 167 -0.11 16.32 -10.94
CA ASP A 167 0.37 15.59 -12.11
C ASP A 167 0.80 14.15 -11.70
N PRO A 168 0.17 13.10 -12.26
CA PRO A 168 0.47 11.71 -11.92
C PRO A 168 1.91 11.27 -12.24
N PHE A 169 2.49 11.79 -13.34
CA PHE A 169 3.84 11.45 -13.76
C PHE A 169 4.86 12.04 -12.77
N ARG A 170 4.75 13.34 -12.49
CA ARG A 170 5.64 14.06 -11.56
C ARG A 170 5.57 13.47 -10.15
N GLN A 171 4.37 13.21 -9.64
CA GLN A 171 4.18 12.59 -8.33
C GLN A 171 4.83 11.20 -8.25
N THR A 172 4.61 10.36 -9.27
CA THR A 172 5.14 8.99 -9.32
C THR A 172 6.67 9.00 -9.40
N LEU A 173 7.24 9.73 -10.35
CA LEU A 173 8.68 9.84 -10.57
C LEU A 173 9.38 10.44 -9.35
N GLY A 174 8.84 11.53 -8.81
CA GLY A 174 9.38 12.19 -7.62
C GLY A 174 9.39 11.26 -6.41
N ARG A 175 8.39 10.39 -6.27
CA ARG A 175 8.33 9.41 -5.18
C ARG A 175 9.32 8.26 -5.35
N ILE A 176 9.51 7.76 -6.57
CA ILE A 176 10.53 6.75 -6.91
C ILE A 176 11.92 7.30 -6.57
N ARG A 177 12.28 8.47 -7.11
CA ARG A 177 13.56 9.16 -6.83
C ARG A 177 13.77 9.42 -5.34
N SER A 178 12.69 9.73 -4.60
CA SER A 178 12.76 9.91 -3.14
C SER A 178 13.16 8.63 -2.39
N PHE A 179 12.73 7.44 -2.85
CA PHE A 179 13.17 6.18 -2.25
C PHE A 179 14.63 5.86 -2.61
N GLU A 180 15.01 6.10 -3.87
CA GLU A 180 16.34 5.80 -4.34
C GLU A 180 17.40 6.68 -3.70
N SER A 181 17.12 7.98 -3.52
CA SER A 181 18.04 8.94 -2.87
C SER A 181 18.35 8.59 -1.41
N ILE A 182 17.50 7.80 -0.74
CA ILE A 182 17.74 7.31 0.62
C ILE A 182 18.21 5.84 0.66
N GLY A 183 18.61 5.28 -0.48
CA GLY A 183 19.19 3.95 -0.62
C GLY A 183 18.19 2.79 -0.63
N HIS A 184 16.90 3.07 -0.84
CA HIS A 184 15.89 2.02 -1.01
C HIS A 184 15.66 1.74 -2.50
N SER A 185 15.60 0.46 -2.87
CA SER A 185 15.18 0.07 -4.22
C SER A 185 13.69 0.35 -4.41
N ALA A 186 13.36 0.88 -5.57
CA ALA A 186 12.00 1.04 -6.06
C ALA A 186 11.71 0.15 -7.29
N ASN A 187 12.41 -0.98 -7.43
CA ASN A 187 12.25 -1.86 -8.60
C ASN A 187 10.89 -2.57 -8.61
N LYS A 188 10.28 -2.74 -7.44
CA LYS A 188 8.93 -3.26 -7.25
C LYS A 188 8.09 -2.16 -6.61
N VAL A 189 7.11 -1.63 -7.34
CA VAL A 189 6.25 -0.54 -6.92
C VAL A 189 4.84 -1.09 -6.64
N GLU A 190 4.35 -0.88 -5.42
CA GLU A 190 2.90 -0.90 -5.16
C GLU A 190 2.42 0.56 -5.32
N LEU A 191 1.61 0.81 -6.34
CA LEU A 191 1.07 2.13 -6.63
C LEU A 191 -0.26 2.29 -5.88
N LEU A 192 -0.36 3.30 -5.02
CA LEU A 192 -1.54 3.64 -4.25
C LEU A 192 -2.08 4.97 -4.73
N ILE A 193 -3.30 4.95 -5.27
CA ILE A 193 -3.99 6.15 -5.73
C ILE A 193 -5.01 6.53 -4.68
N LEU A 194 -4.75 7.67 -4.07
CA LEU A 194 -5.52 8.25 -2.99
C LEU A 194 -6.30 9.45 -3.49
N GLY A 195 -7.39 9.79 -2.79
CA GLY A 195 -8.19 10.96 -3.09
C GLY A 195 -9.64 10.76 -2.63
N GLY A 196 -10.58 11.40 -3.32
CA GLY A 196 -12.01 11.23 -3.07
C GLY A 196 -12.52 9.85 -3.53
N THR A 197 -13.66 9.84 -4.22
CA THR A 197 -14.20 8.59 -4.78
C THR A 197 -13.61 8.35 -6.17
N TRP A 198 -12.63 7.43 -6.31
CA TRP A 198 -11.98 7.14 -7.61
C TRP A 198 -12.99 6.94 -8.74
N SER A 199 -14.02 6.14 -8.48
CA SER A 199 -15.03 5.78 -9.47
C SER A 199 -15.94 6.94 -9.90
N ALA A 200 -15.94 8.06 -9.17
CA ALA A 200 -16.68 9.27 -9.53
C ALA A 200 -15.94 10.13 -10.58
N TYR A 201 -14.64 9.92 -10.78
CA TYR A 201 -13.90 10.59 -11.85
C TYR A 201 -14.26 9.99 -13.22
N SER A 202 -14.19 10.82 -14.27
CA SER A 202 -14.44 10.37 -15.64
C SER A 202 -13.47 9.24 -16.04
N ARG A 203 -13.93 8.32 -16.90
CA ARG A 203 -13.09 7.19 -17.36
C ARG A 203 -11.82 7.69 -18.07
N ASN A 204 -11.93 8.73 -18.90
CA ASN A 204 -10.78 9.31 -19.59
C ASN A 204 -9.74 9.84 -18.61
N TYR A 205 -10.16 10.55 -17.56
CA TYR A 205 -9.23 11.03 -16.52
C TYR A 205 -8.55 9.86 -15.82
N ARG A 206 -9.31 8.83 -15.44
CA ARG A 206 -8.77 7.64 -14.78
C ARG A 206 -7.75 6.91 -15.64
N GLU A 207 -8.07 6.64 -16.89
CA GLU A 207 -7.16 5.97 -17.83
C GLU A 207 -5.89 6.78 -18.07
N TRP A 208 -6.03 8.08 -18.35
CA TRP A 208 -4.89 9.00 -18.48
C TRP A 208 -4.03 9.01 -17.20
N PHE A 209 -4.65 9.11 -16.02
CA PHE A 209 -3.92 9.19 -14.76
C PHE A 209 -3.07 7.93 -14.51
N ILE A 210 -3.65 6.75 -14.75
CA ILE A 210 -2.94 5.47 -14.65
C ILE A 210 -1.82 5.38 -15.69
N GLN A 211 -2.11 5.73 -16.95
CA GLN A 211 -1.13 5.70 -18.04
C GLN A 211 0.11 6.54 -17.69
N ARG A 212 -0.10 7.76 -17.20
CA ARG A 212 0.99 8.67 -16.81
C ARG A 212 1.80 8.16 -15.62
N CYS A 213 1.17 7.45 -14.67
CA CYS A 213 1.91 6.77 -13.61
C CYS A 213 2.80 5.63 -14.18
N PHE A 214 2.30 4.85 -15.13
CA PHE A 214 3.09 3.83 -15.82
C PHE A 214 4.23 4.44 -16.63
N ASP A 215 3.98 5.52 -17.37
CA ASP A 215 5.02 6.25 -18.10
C ASP A 215 6.16 6.68 -17.16
N ALA A 216 5.83 7.22 -15.97
CA ALA A 216 6.84 7.60 -14.97
C ALA A 216 7.67 6.41 -14.48
N MET A 217 7.02 5.27 -14.19
CA MET A 217 7.72 4.04 -13.80
C MET A 217 8.62 3.50 -14.92
N ASN A 218 8.16 3.55 -16.16
CA ASN A 218 8.91 3.11 -17.34
C ASN A 218 10.12 4.02 -17.62
N SER A 219 9.98 5.33 -17.37
CA SER A 219 11.02 6.34 -17.62
C SER A 219 12.09 6.40 -16.53
N ALA A 220 11.74 6.10 -15.28
CA ALA A 220 12.63 6.28 -14.14
C ALA A 220 13.92 5.45 -14.21
N GLY A 221 13.95 4.37 -15.00
CA GLY A 221 15.12 3.50 -15.20
C GLY A 221 16.03 3.89 -16.38
N ALA A 222 15.67 4.90 -17.18
CA ALA A 222 16.53 5.36 -18.28
C ALA A 222 17.75 6.10 -17.70
N PHE A 223 18.95 5.72 -18.13
CA PHE A 223 20.26 6.17 -17.60
C PHE A 223 20.49 7.70 -17.61
N ASP A 224 19.62 8.47 -18.25
CA ASP A 224 19.70 9.93 -18.36
C ASP A 224 18.52 10.64 -17.64
N ALA A 225 18.17 10.17 -16.44
CA ALA A 225 17.11 10.75 -15.62
C ALA A 225 17.34 12.25 -15.27
N ALA A 226 18.55 12.78 -15.45
CA ALA A 226 18.87 14.19 -15.33
C ALA A 226 18.35 15.05 -16.50
N MET A 227 18.01 14.43 -17.65
CA MET A 227 17.55 15.11 -18.88
C MET A 227 16.03 15.02 -19.10
N VAL A 228 15.30 14.20 -18.33
CA VAL A 228 13.83 14.15 -18.42
C VAL A 228 13.23 15.32 -17.65
N ASP A 229 13.32 16.52 -18.23
CA ASP A 229 12.81 17.77 -17.64
C ASP A 229 11.33 18.00 -17.99
N THR A 230 10.79 17.29 -19.00
CA THR A 230 9.40 17.47 -19.46
C THR A 230 8.61 16.15 -19.48
N ALA A 231 7.36 16.24 -19.03
CA ALA A 231 6.41 15.13 -18.99
C ALA A 231 5.96 14.69 -20.40
N GLU A 232 6.07 15.57 -21.40
CA GLU A 232 5.53 15.38 -22.75
C GLU A 232 6.36 14.44 -23.63
N GLU A 233 7.68 14.36 -23.44
CA GLU A 233 8.57 13.60 -24.33
C GLU A 233 8.50 12.07 -24.13
N VAL A 234 7.90 11.59 -23.03
CA VAL A 234 7.90 10.15 -22.66
C VAL A 234 6.50 9.53 -22.53
N ALA A 235 5.49 10.13 -23.16
CA ALA A 235 4.12 9.62 -23.11
C ALA A 235 3.96 8.36 -24.00
N SER A 236 3.35 7.31 -23.44
CA SER A 236 2.87 6.19 -24.28
C SER A 236 1.69 6.62 -25.15
N ALA A 237 1.46 5.97 -26.29
CA ALA A 237 0.31 6.26 -27.14
C ALA A 237 -1.01 5.79 -26.52
N SER A 238 -0.96 4.81 -25.62
CA SER A 238 -2.12 4.32 -24.86
C SER A 238 -1.72 3.74 -23.51
N LEU A 239 -2.72 3.56 -22.63
CA LEU A 239 -2.56 2.82 -21.39
C LEU A 239 -2.07 1.38 -21.61
N ALA A 240 -2.60 0.69 -22.62
CA ALA A 240 -2.22 -0.69 -22.92
C ALA A 240 -0.73 -0.79 -23.28
N GLU A 241 -0.22 0.17 -24.06
CA GLU A 241 1.20 0.25 -24.38
C GLU A 241 2.05 0.55 -23.13
N ALA A 242 1.64 1.51 -22.30
CA ALA A 242 2.34 1.84 -21.05
C ALA A 242 2.43 0.62 -20.11
N GLN A 243 1.35 -0.16 -20.01
CA GLN A 243 1.31 -1.40 -19.26
C GLN A 243 2.22 -2.47 -19.87
N GLN A 244 2.21 -2.64 -21.19
CA GLN A 244 3.05 -3.62 -21.89
C GLN A 244 4.54 -3.35 -21.65
N ARG A 245 4.97 -2.09 -21.76
CA ARG A 245 6.36 -1.68 -21.44
C ARG A 245 6.70 -1.96 -19.97
N ASN A 246 5.74 -1.79 -19.05
CA ASN A 246 5.99 -1.97 -17.63
C ASN A 246 6.22 -3.42 -17.18
N VAL A 247 5.84 -4.41 -17.99
CA VAL A 247 6.07 -5.84 -17.67
C VAL A 247 7.55 -6.12 -17.44
N GLU A 248 8.43 -5.50 -18.25
CA GLU A 248 9.89 -5.69 -18.21
C GLU A 248 10.65 -4.43 -17.74
N ALA A 249 9.94 -3.40 -17.28
CA ALA A 249 10.59 -2.17 -16.81
C ALA A 249 11.45 -2.41 -15.55
N GLN A 250 12.41 -1.53 -15.30
CA GLN A 250 13.21 -1.56 -14.05
C GLN A 250 12.33 -1.33 -12.82
N HIS A 251 11.37 -0.41 -12.91
CA HIS A 251 10.38 -0.13 -11.87
C HIS A 251 9.03 -0.73 -12.25
N ARG A 252 8.77 -1.93 -11.74
CA ARG A 252 7.59 -2.71 -12.10
C ARG A 252 6.44 -2.43 -11.14
N ASN A 253 5.25 -2.21 -11.69
CA ASN A 253 4.03 -2.18 -10.90
C ASN A 253 3.69 -3.60 -10.43
N VAL A 254 3.96 -3.92 -9.17
CA VAL A 254 3.64 -5.21 -8.55
C VAL A 254 2.32 -5.20 -7.78
N GLY A 255 1.65 -4.06 -7.77
CA GLY A 255 0.33 -3.89 -7.21
C GLY A 255 -0.20 -2.50 -7.55
N LEU A 256 -1.49 -2.45 -7.89
CA LEU A 256 -2.21 -1.19 -8.08
C LEU A 256 -3.42 -1.18 -7.17
N VAL A 257 -3.51 -0.12 -6.36
CA VAL A 257 -4.50 0.09 -5.31
C VAL A 257 -5.26 1.39 -5.58
N ILE A 258 -6.58 1.32 -5.54
CA ILE A 258 -7.47 2.50 -5.62
C ILE A 258 -8.38 2.55 -4.40
N GLU A 259 -8.88 3.73 -4.06
CA GLU A 259 -9.89 3.92 -3.01
C GLU A 259 -11.21 4.38 -3.63
N THR A 260 -12.31 3.73 -3.27
CA THR A 260 -13.64 4.10 -3.77
C THR A 260 -14.72 3.78 -2.73
N ARG A 261 -15.95 4.14 -3.07
CA ARG A 261 -17.14 3.87 -2.24
C ARG A 261 -17.82 2.57 -2.69
N PRO A 262 -18.50 1.85 -1.76
CA PRO A 262 -19.18 0.61 -2.10
C PRO A 262 -20.30 0.82 -3.15
N ASP A 263 -21.04 1.93 -3.07
CA ASP A 263 -22.14 2.27 -3.99
C ASP A 263 -21.71 2.57 -5.44
N TRP A 264 -20.41 2.58 -5.72
CA TRP A 264 -19.86 2.77 -7.07
C TRP A 264 -19.31 1.48 -7.70
N ILE A 265 -19.41 0.35 -6.99
CA ILE A 265 -18.97 -0.94 -7.51
C ILE A 265 -20.11 -1.58 -8.29
N THR A 266 -19.99 -1.52 -9.62
CA THR A 266 -20.91 -2.14 -10.58
C THR A 266 -20.17 -3.15 -11.46
N PRO A 267 -20.87 -4.03 -12.19
CA PRO A 267 -20.24 -4.94 -13.16
C PRO A 267 -19.31 -4.24 -14.16
N ASP A 268 -19.71 -3.07 -14.67
CA ASP A 268 -18.89 -2.31 -15.61
C ASP A 268 -17.69 -1.64 -14.95
N GLU A 269 -17.84 -1.20 -13.69
CA GLU A 269 -16.71 -0.69 -12.93
C GLU A 269 -15.69 -1.80 -12.63
N ILE A 270 -16.14 -3.01 -12.28
CA ILE A 270 -15.25 -4.18 -12.09
C ILE A 270 -14.37 -4.42 -13.33
N ARG A 271 -14.99 -4.46 -14.52
CA ARG A 271 -14.24 -4.63 -15.78
C ARG A 271 -13.27 -3.47 -16.02
N HIS A 272 -13.71 -2.24 -15.78
CA HIS A 272 -12.87 -1.07 -15.97
C HIS A 272 -11.67 -1.05 -15.02
N LEU A 273 -11.87 -1.30 -13.72
CA LEU A 273 -10.79 -1.44 -12.74
C LEU A 273 -9.79 -2.51 -13.16
N ARG A 274 -10.25 -3.64 -13.72
CA ARG A 274 -9.35 -4.66 -14.24
C ARG A 274 -8.56 -4.21 -15.47
N ARG A 275 -9.17 -3.52 -16.43
CA ARG A 275 -8.47 -2.93 -17.59
C ARG A 275 -7.38 -1.95 -17.16
N LEU A 276 -7.64 -1.18 -16.10
CA LEU A 276 -6.65 -0.26 -15.52
C LEU A 276 -5.45 -1.00 -14.86
N GLY A 277 -5.59 -2.29 -14.56
CA GLY A 277 -4.57 -3.09 -13.89
C GLY A 277 -4.73 -3.16 -12.36
N VAL A 278 -5.85 -2.70 -11.80
CA VAL A 278 -6.10 -2.66 -10.35
C VAL A 278 -6.14 -4.07 -9.77
N THR A 279 -5.45 -4.29 -8.65
CA THR A 279 -5.35 -5.61 -7.97
C THR A 279 -5.92 -5.59 -6.55
N LYS A 280 -6.08 -4.40 -5.98
CA LYS A 280 -6.59 -4.19 -4.62
C LYS A 280 -7.54 -2.99 -4.65
N VAL A 281 -8.68 -3.14 -4.00
CA VAL A 281 -9.65 -2.04 -3.86
C VAL A 281 -9.82 -1.74 -2.39
N GLN A 282 -9.67 -0.46 -2.06
CA GLN A 282 -9.98 0.03 -0.74
C GLN A 282 -11.41 0.56 -0.70
N ILE A 283 -12.22 0.04 0.21
CA ILE A 283 -13.63 0.43 0.35
C ILE A 283 -13.81 1.18 1.67
N GLY A 284 -14.31 2.40 1.56
CA GLY A 284 -14.72 3.21 2.71
C GLY A 284 -16.00 2.69 3.36
N VAL A 285 -15.94 1.55 4.06
CA VAL A 285 -17.09 0.99 4.80
C VAL A 285 -17.43 1.88 5.99
N GLN A 286 -16.41 2.23 6.78
CA GLN A 286 -16.44 3.02 8.01
C GLN A 286 -17.17 2.32 9.17
N SER A 287 -18.40 1.87 8.96
CA SER A 287 -19.17 1.09 9.94
C SER A 287 -20.02 0.05 9.21
N LEU A 288 -20.35 -1.05 9.89
CA LEU A 288 -21.34 -2.06 9.47
C LEU A 288 -22.64 -1.92 10.26
N ASP A 289 -22.93 -0.70 10.72
CA ASP A 289 -24.17 -0.32 11.39
C ASP A 289 -24.91 0.75 10.57
N ASP A 290 -26.07 0.39 10.01
CA ASP A 290 -26.85 1.27 9.14
C ASP A 290 -27.36 2.54 9.87
N GLU A 291 -27.58 2.48 11.18
CA GLU A 291 -27.96 3.65 11.97
C GLU A 291 -26.78 4.63 12.05
N ILE A 292 -25.58 4.13 12.38
CA ILE A 292 -24.35 4.93 12.41
C ILE A 292 -24.05 5.50 11.02
N LEU A 293 -24.16 4.71 9.95
CA LEU A 293 -23.94 5.15 8.58
C LEU A 293 -24.89 6.29 8.18
N THR A 294 -26.17 6.17 8.57
CA THR A 294 -27.21 7.18 8.30
C THR A 294 -26.95 8.48 9.08
N ARG A 295 -26.70 8.40 10.39
CA ARG A 295 -26.36 9.55 11.24
C ARG A 295 -25.14 10.31 10.72
N ASN A 296 -24.17 9.60 10.16
CA ASN A 296 -22.94 10.18 9.60
C ASN A 296 -23.04 10.55 8.10
N LYS A 297 -24.24 10.47 7.50
CA LYS A 297 -24.54 10.83 6.10
C LYS A 297 -23.61 10.15 5.08
N ARG A 298 -23.31 8.87 5.29
CA ARG A 298 -22.37 8.11 4.42
C ARG A 298 -22.90 7.93 3.00
N GLY A 299 -24.22 7.81 2.85
CA GLY A 299 -24.89 7.69 1.55
C GLY A 299 -24.81 6.30 0.93
N HIS A 300 -24.53 5.27 1.74
CA HIS A 300 -24.66 3.85 1.42
C HIS A 300 -25.01 3.08 2.70
N ASP A 301 -25.52 1.87 2.56
CA ASP A 301 -25.87 0.95 3.65
C ASP A 301 -24.94 -0.28 3.65
N VAL A 302 -25.13 -1.19 4.61
CA VAL A 302 -24.41 -2.46 4.71
C VAL A 302 -24.71 -3.38 3.52
N ALA A 303 -25.93 -3.35 2.97
CA ALA A 303 -26.29 -4.16 1.81
C ALA A 303 -25.46 -3.80 0.57
N ALA A 304 -25.25 -2.50 0.31
CA ALA A 304 -24.37 -2.01 -0.75
C ALA A 304 -22.91 -2.46 -0.52
N VAL A 305 -22.44 -2.46 0.73
CA VAL A 305 -21.11 -3.00 1.06
C VAL A 305 -21.03 -4.49 0.73
N ARG A 306 -21.98 -5.31 1.18
CA ARG A 306 -22.01 -6.76 0.90
C ARG A 306 -22.00 -7.04 -0.60
N HIS A 307 -22.83 -6.33 -1.36
CA HIS A 307 -22.88 -6.45 -2.82
C HIS A 307 -21.54 -6.10 -3.48
N ALA A 308 -20.95 -4.95 -3.12
CA ALA A 308 -19.67 -4.50 -3.64
C ALA A 308 -18.54 -5.50 -3.35
N LEU A 309 -18.46 -6.01 -2.13
CA LEU A 309 -17.43 -6.98 -1.74
C LEU A 309 -17.64 -8.34 -2.40
N GLY A 310 -18.87 -8.79 -2.59
CA GLY A 310 -19.17 -9.99 -3.36
C GLY A 310 -18.66 -9.90 -4.80
N LEU A 311 -18.89 -8.78 -5.48
CA LEU A 311 -18.37 -8.53 -6.83
C LEU A 311 -16.84 -8.47 -6.85
N LEU A 312 -16.22 -7.71 -5.95
CA LEU A 312 -14.76 -7.56 -5.90
C LEU A 312 -14.07 -8.90 -5.59
N ARG A 313 -14.56 -9.66 -4.60
CA ARG A 313 -13.97 -10.95 -4.20
C ARG A 313 -14.01 -11.95 -5.34
N THR A 314 -15.17 -12.09 -5.98
CA THR A 314 -15.36 -13.08 -7.07
C THR A 314 -14.63 -12.70 -8.36
N ALA A 315 -14.28 -11.42 -8.54
CA ALA A 315 -13.33 -10.95 -9.56
C ALA A 315 -11.85 -11.03 -9.13
N GLY A 316 -11.57 -11.56 -7.95
CA GLY A 316 -10.22 -11.83 -7.46
C GLY A 316 -9.52 -10.67 -6.76
N PHE A 317 -10.13 -9.49 -6.65
CA PHE A 317 -9.49 -8.34 -5.99
C PHE A 317 -9.18 -8.62 -4.52
N LYS A 318 -8.07 -8.06 -4.05
CA LYS A 318 -7.78 -7.95 -2.61
C LYS A 318 -8.68 -6.89 -1.99
N LEU A 319 -9.34 -7.24 -0.88
CA LEU A 319 -10.30 -6.39 -0.19
C LEU A 319 -9.65 -5.70 0.99
N HIS A 320 -9.52 -4.37 0.88
CA HIS A 320 -8.98 -3.55 1.95
C HIS A 320 -10.07 -2.62 2.49
N LEU A 321 -10.59 -2.88 3.67
CA LEU A 321 -11.70 -2.09 4.21
C LEU A 321 -11.20 -1.03 5.18
N HIS A 322 -11.88 0.12 5.18
CA HIS A 322 -11.69 1.16 6.19
C HIS A 322 -12.76 0.98 7.26
N TRP A 323 -12.33 0.89 8.51
CA TRP A 323 -13.20 0.92 9.68
C TRP A 323 -12.88 2.16 10.50
N MET A 324 -13.91 2.88 10.92
CA MET A 324 -13.79 4.12 11.68
C MET A 324 -14.58 3.98 12.98
N PRO A 325 -13.93 3.64 14.10
CA PRO A 325 -14.54 3.82 15.42
C PRO A 325 -14.70 5.30 15.75
N ASN A 326 -15.41 5.61 16.82
CA ASN A 326 -15.62 6.98 17.33
C ASN A 326 -16.45 7.89 16.39
N LEU A 327 -17.32 7.30 15.55
CA LEU A 327 -18.24 8.05 14.70
C LEU A 327 -19.39 8.70 15.50
N TYR A 328 -20.10 9.66 14.92
CA TYR A 328 -21.25 10.29 15.58
C TYR A 328 -22.34 9.25 15.88
N GLY A 329 -22.71 9.13 17.16
CA GLY A 329 -23.67 8.14 17.67
C GLY A 329 -23.05 6.81 18.11
N ALA A 330 -21.76 6.57 17.89
CA ALA A 330 -21.08 5.34 18.30
C ALA A 330 -20.54 5.43 19.73
N THR A 331 -20.56 4.32 20.46
CA THR A 331 -19.90 4.12 21.76
C THR A 331 -18.80 3.07 21.65
N PRO A 332 -17.84 2.99 22.59
CA PRO A 332 -16.83 1.93 22.58
C PRO A 332 -17.43 0.52 22.55
N ASP A 333 -18.60 0.31 23.16
CA ASP A 333 -19.27 -0.99 23.14
C ASP A 333 -19.94 -1.26 21.78
N SER A 334 -20.62 -0.27 21.19
CA SER A 334 -21.16 -0.45 19.83
C SER A 334 -20.05 -0.66 18.81
N ASP A 335 -18.90 0.00 18.97
CA ASP A 335 -17.73 -0.20 18.11
C ASP A 335 -17.11 -1.60 18.27
N ARG A 336 -17.15 -2.20 19.46
CA ARG A 336 -16.75 -3.62 19.66
C ARG A 336 -17.66 -4.55 18.86
N GLU A 337 -18.98 -4.33 18.94
CA GLU A 337 -19.96 -5.11 18.17
C GLU A 337 -19.81 -4.89 16.67
N ASP A 338 -19.65 -3.64 16.22
CA ASP A 338 -19.47 -3.28 14.82
C ASP A 338 -18.19 -3.90 14.24
N PHE A 339 -17.10 -3.91 15.01
CA PHE A 339 -15.86 -4.58 14.59
C PHE A 339 -16.04 -6.09 14.42
N ALA A 340 -16.79 -6.75 15.30
CA ALA A 340 -17.07 -8.19 15.19
C ALA A 340 -17.78 -8.54 13.87
N ARG A 341 -18.71 -7.68 13.42
CA ARG A 341 -19.45 -7.85 12.15
C ARG A 341 -18.53 -7.97 10.92
N PHE A 342 -17.32 -7.39 10.94
CA PHE A 342 -16.36 -7.52 9.82
C PHE A 342 -15.92 -8.97 9.56
N PHE A 343 -15.97 -9.82 10.58
CA PHE A 343 -15.54 -11.23 10.49
C PHE A 343 -16.69 -12.21 10.63
N ASP A 344 -17.73 -11.85 11.39
CA ASP A 344 -18.91 -12.68 11.58
C ASP A 344 -19.80 -12.73 10.34
N ASP A 345 -19.92 -11.61 9.59
CA ASP A 345 -20.65 -11.59 8.33
C ASP A 345 -19.81 -12.25 7.20
N PRO A 346 -20.23 -13.40 6.65
CA PRO A 346 -19.48 -14.10 5.61
C PRO A 346 -19.29 -13.27 4.32
N ALA A 347 -20.15 -12.30 4.05
CA ALA A 347 -20.04 -11.43 2.88
C ALA A 347 -18.89 -10.41 3.01
N ILE A 348 -18.48 -10.07 4.23
CA ILE A 348 -17.55 -8.96 4.48
C ILE A 348 -16.10 -9.42 4.55
N ARG A 349 -15.75 -10.28 5.52
CA ARG A 349 -14.43 -10.92 5.75
C ARG A 349 -13.26 -10.32 4.94
N PRO A 350 -12.63 -9.23 5.44
CA PRO A 350 -11.62 -8.48 4.69
C PRO A 350 -10.24 -9.15 4.67
N ASP A 351 -9.48 -8.92 3.60
CA ASP A 351 -8.06 -9.31 3.56
C ASP A 351 -7.19 -8.31 4.33
N GLU A 352 -7.53 -7.03 4.25
CA GLU A 352 -6.80 -5.94 4.91
C GLU A 352 -7.74 -4.94 5.57
N LEU A 353 -7.29 -4.33 6.66
CA LEU A 353 -8.00 -3.27 7.38
C LEU A 353 -7.13 -2.02 7.56
N LYS A 354 -7.75 -0.86 7.35
CA LYS A 354 -7.30 0.44 7.86
C LYS A 354 -8.25 0.82 9.00
N ILE A 355 -7.71 0.91 10.21
CA ILE A 355 -8.45 1.38 11.37
C ILE A 355 -8.15 2.88 11.51
N TYR A 356 -9.17 3.70 11.33
CA TYR A 356 -9.09 5.16 11.36
C TYR A 356 -10.09 5.71 12.37
N PRO A 357 -9.73 5.77 13.67
CA PRO A 357 -10.56 6.45 14.66
C PRO A 357 -10.92 7.85 14.17
N CYS A 358 -12.21 8.18 14.23
CA CYS A 358 -12.72 9.45 13.75
C CYS A 358 -11.99 10.60 14.46
N SER A 359 -11.43 11.51 13.67
CA SER A 359 -10.72 12.70 14.16
C SER A 359 -11.61 13.92 13.97
N LEU A 360 -11.74 14.75 15.01
CA LEU A 360 -12.55 15.97 14.95
C LEU A 360 -11.77 17.09 14.25
N ILE A 361 -12.18 17.45 13.04
CA ILE A 361 -11.54 18.49 12.24
C ILE A 361 -12.45 19.71 12.15
N ALA A 362 -11.88 20.92 12.26
CA ALA A 362 -12.61 22.18 12.11
C ALA A 362 -13.34 22.26 10.76
N ASP A 363 -14.37 23.11 10.70
CA ASP A 363 -15.18 23.39 9.50
C ASP A 363 -15.86 22.15 8.89
N THR A 364 -16.09 21.11 9.70
CA THR A 364 -16.91 19.94 9.35
C THR A 364 -18.25 20.00 10.07
N GLU A 365 -19.27 19.32 9.54
CA GLU A 365 -20.56 19.24 10.24
C GLU A 365 -20.43 18.51 11.60
N LEU A 366 -19.51 17.56 11.71
CA LEU A 366 -19.16 16.92 12.99
C LEU A 366 -18.60 17.94 14.00
N TYR A 367 -17.84 18.94 13.55
CA TYR A 367 -17.36 20.01 14.41
C TYR A 367 -18.50 20.87 14.97
N THR A 368 -19.51 21.18 14.17
CA THR A 368 -20.72 21.86 14.65
C THR A 368 -21.44 21.04 15.72
N LEU A 369 -21.63 19.74 15.49
CA LEU A 369 -22.23 18.83 16.48
C LEU A 369 -21.43 18.77 17.79
N TRP A 370 -20.10 18.85 17.71
CA TRP A 370 -19.25 18.94 18.90
C TRP A 370 -19.41 20.28 19.64
N GLN A 371 -19.45 21.40 18.92
CA GLN A 371 -19.67 22.73 19.52
C GLN A 371 -21.02 22.83 20.23
N GLU A 372 -22.03 22.12 19.74
CA GLU A 372 -23.37 22.00 20.33
C GLU A 372 -23.42 21.01 21.52
N GLY A 373 -22.33 20.28 21.80
CA GLY A 373 -22.26 19.27 22.85
C GLY A 373 -22.95 17.94 22.48
N ALA A 374 -23.31 17.72 21.21
CA ALA A 374 -23.95 16.49 20.75
C ALA A 374 -22.94 15.37 20.43
N TYR A 375 -21.68 15.71 20.11
CA TYR A 375 -20.61 14.74 19.87
C TYR A 375 -19.49 14.88 20.89
N HIS A 376 -19.06 13.77 21.48
CA HIS A 376 -17.92 13.70 22.40
C HIS A 376 -16.92 12.67 21.86
N PRO A 377 -15.75 13.09 21.34
CA PRO A 377 -14.76 12.15 20.87
C PRO A 377 -14.19 11.33 22.02
N TYR A 378 -13.83 10.08 21.75
CA TYR A 378 -13.23 9.21 22.76
C TYR A 378 -11.96 9.80 23.35
N THR A 379 -11.79 9.54 24.65
CA THR A 379 -10.53 9.71 25.33
C THR A 379 -9.49 8.73 24.79
N GLN A 380 -8.23 9.02 25.08
CA GLN A 380 -7.12 8.13 24.75
C GLN A 380 -7.30 6.75 25.36
N ASP A 381 -7.69 6.66 26.63
CA ASP A 381 -7.79 5.39 27.35
C ASP A 381 -8.94 4.53 26.79
N GLU A 382 -10.09 5.14 26.46
CA GLU A 382 -11.20 4.44 25.80
C GLU A 382 -10.78 3.88 24.45
N LEU A 383 -10.10 4.67 23.62
CA LEU A 383 -9.66 4.23 22.30
C LEU A 383 -8.59 3.14 22.39
N VAL A 384 -7.61 3.28 23.28
CA VAL A 384 -6.57 2.26 23.49
C VAL A 384 -7.20 0.96 23.99
N ALA A 385 -8.14 1.04 24.94
CA ALA A 385 -8.85 -0.12 25.45
C ALA A 385 -9.66 -0.83 24.37
N LEU A 386 -10.47 -0.08 23.60
CA LEU A 386 -11.21 -0.60 22.45
C LEU A 386 -10.29 -1.33 21.46
N LEU A 387 -9.19 -0.69 21.05
CA LEU A 387 -8.28 -1.28 20.07
C LEU A 387 -7.53 -2.49 20.64
N ALA A 388 -7.22 -2.52 21.93
CA ALA A 388 -6.65 -3.68 22.60
C ALA A 388 -7.65 -4.85 22.73
N ASP A 389 -8.95 -4.57 22.83
CA ASP A 389 -9.99 -5.61 22.86
C ASP A 389 -10.20 -6.25 21.48
N VAL A 390 -10.23 -5.44 20.41
CA VAL A 390 -10.57 -5.95 19.07
C VAL A 390 -9.38 -6.58 18.33
N LYS A 391 -8.14 -6.16 18.62
CA LYS A 391 -6.97 -6.68 17.89
C LYS A 391 -6.70 -8.18 18.04
N PRO A 392 -6.93 -8.81 19.20
CA PRO A 392 -6.81 -10.26 19.35
C PRO A 392 -7.83 -11.06 18.54
N THR A 393 -9.01 -10.48 18.24
CA THR A 393 -10.08 -11.18 17.49
C THR A 393 -9.83 -11.22 15.99
N ILE A 394 -8.85 -10.45 15.50
CA ILE A 394 -8.52 -10.37 14.07
C ILE A 394 -7.98 -11.71 13.56
N PRO A 395 -8.64 -12.33 12.55
CA PRO A 395 -8.19 -13.59 11.98
C PRO A 395 -6.77 -13.52 11.40
N ALA A 396 -6.11 -14.69 11.40
CA ALA A 396 -4.74 -14.87 10.92
C ALA A 396 -4.53 -14.39 9.47
N TYR A 397 -5.57 -14.48 8.62
CA TYR A 397 -5.53 -14.09 7.21
C TYR A 397 -5.67 -12.58 6.97
N THR A 398 -5.97 -11.77 7.99
CA THR A 398 -6.22 -10.33 7.83
C THR A 398 -4.99 -9.50 8.18
N ARG A 399 -4.69 -8.48 7.38
CA ARG A 399 -3.59 -7.53 7.65
C ARG A 399 -4.10 -6.16 8.10
N VAL A 400 -3.68 -5.69 9.28
CA VAL A 400 -3.97 -4.31 9.72
C VAL A 400 -2.87 -3.37 9.24
N ASN A 401 -3.09 -2.71 8.11
CA ASN A 401 -2.09 -1.84 7.49
C ASN A 401 -1.81 -0.61 8.36
N ARG A 402 -2.86 -0.04 8.96
CA ARG A 402 -2.79 1.24 9.66
C ARG A 402 -3.80 1.28 10.80
N LEU A 403 -3.43 1.96 11.89
CA LEU A 403 -4.20 2.02 13.13
C LEU A 403 -4.58 3.45 13.53
N PHE A 404 -4.17 4.44 12.72
CA PHE A 404 -4.46 5.86 12.92
C PHE A 404 -4.12 6.62 11.64
N ARG A 405 -4.81 7.72 11.32
CA ARG A 405 -4.56 8.52 10.11
C ARG A 405 -3.41 9.52 10.31
N ASP A 406 -2.68 9.89 9.25
CA ASP A 406 -1.58 10.88 9.31
C ASP A 406 -2.18 12.32 9.29
N ILE A 407 -3.10 12.63 10.19
CA ILE A 407 -3.61 14.02 10.33
C ILE A 407 -2.67 14.77 11.29
N PRO A 408 -2.13 15.94 10.91
CA PRO A 408 -1.33 16.74 11.82
C PRO A 408 -2.13 17.12 13.08
N ALA A 409 -1.53 16.96 14.26
CA ALA A 409 -2.22 17.11 15.54
C ALA A 409 -2.91 18.47 15.72
N HIS A 410 -2.35 19.55 15.16
CA HIS A 410 -2.92 20.89 15.26
C HIS A 410 -4.23 21.07 14.46
N HIS A 411 -4.58 20.13 13.57
CA HIS A 411 -5.89 20.11 12.92
C HIS A 411 -6.97 19.39 13.75
N ILE A 412 -6.57 18.60 14.75
CA ILE A 412 -7.49 17.81 15.59
C ILE A 412 -7.97 18.68 16.75
N GLN A 413 -9.26 19.00 16.78
CA GLN A 413 -9.84 19.96 17.73
C GLN A 413 -10.04 19.37 19.13
N ALA A 414 -10.35 18.08 19.22
CA ALA A 414 -10.50 17.33 20.47
C ALA A 414 -10.32 15.82 20.22
N GLY A 415 -10.09 15.06 21.29
CA GLY A 415 -9.85 13.61 21.24
C GLY A 415 -8.37 13.25 21.11
N VAL A 416 -8.08 12.12 20.46
CA VAL A 416 -6.73 11.54 20.41
C VAL A 416 -5.87 12.21 19.33
N THR A 417 -4.71 12.74 19.75
CA THR A 417 -3.75 13.44 18.87
C THR A 417 -2.39 12.72 18.73
N MET A 418 -2.21 11.60 19.41
CA MET A 418 -0.93 10.89 19.42
C MET A 418 -0.55 10.33 18.05
N SER A 419 0.72 10.40 17.70
CA SER A 419 1.25 9.86 16.44
C SER A 419 1.71 8.40 16.55
N ASN A 420 1.85 7.87 17.76
CA ASN A 420 2.37 6.53 18.05
C ASN A 420 1.32 5.54 18.59
N LEU A 421 0.02 5.72 18.29
CA LEU A 421 -1.08 4.89 18.80
C LEU A 421 -0.87 3.37 18.64
N ARG A 422 -0.19 2.94 17.56
CA ARG A 422 0.12 1.52 17.34
C ARG A 422 1.05 0.95 18.42
N GLU A 423 2.02 1.71 18.87
CA GLU A 423 2.97 1.33 19.92
C GLU A 423 2.23 1.23 21.25
N VAL A 424 1.48 2.27 21.62
CA VAL A 424 0.67 2.31 22.85
C VAL A 424 -0.30 1.13 22.94
N VAL A 425 -1.03 0.82 21.86
CA VAL A 425 -1.93 -0.34 21.84
C VAL A 425 -1.16 -1.67 21.90
N HIS A 426 0.07 -1.73 21.37
CA HIS A 426 0.88 -2.94 21.48
C HIS A 426 1.35 -3.17 22.92
N ASP A 427 1.80 -2.12 23.60
CA ASP A 427 2.21 -2.18 25.01
C ASP A 427 1.04 -2.58 25.90
N GLU A 428 -0.16 -2.07 25.61
CA GLU A 428 -1.38 -2.46 26.31
C GLU A 428 -1.72 -3.94 26.10
N LEU A 429 -1.57 -4.47 24.88
CA LEU A 429 -1.73 -5.91 24.62
C LEU A 429 -0.72 -6.74 25.43
N VAL A 430 0.54 -6.31 25.49
CA VAL A 430 1.58 -6.97 26.29
C VAL A 430 1.21 -6.97 27.76
N ARG A 431 0.76 -5.83 28.30
CA ARG A 431 0.29 -5.69 29.69
C ARG A 431 -0.87 -6.63 30.01
N ARG A 432 -1.76 -6.88 29.03
CA ARG A 432 -2.90 -7.82 29.15
C ARG A 432 -2.53 -9.29 28.92
N GLY A 433 -1.29 -9.59 28.55
CA GLY A 433 -0.90 -10.94 28.13
C GLY A 433 -1.54 -11.39 26.81
N ALA A 434 -2.06 -10.46 26.02
CA ALA A 434 -2.73 -10.71 24.75
C ALA A 434 -1.79 -10.52 23.55
N ARG A 435 -2.13 -11.14 22.41
CA ARG A 435 -1.39 -10.97 21.16
C ARG A 435 -2.35 -10.75 20.00
N CYS A 436 -1.94 -9.94 19.03
CA CYS A 436 -2.72 -9.70 17.82
C CYS A 436 -2.38 -10.75 16.76
N GLY A 437 -3.41 -11.43 16.23
CA GLY A 437 -3.27 -12.48 15.21
C GLY A 437 -3.00 -11.99 13.78
N CYS A 438 -3.12 -10.68 13.52
CA CYS A 438 -3.06 -10.15 12.17
C CYS A 438 -1.69 -10.36 11.49
N ILE A 439 -1.68 -10.44 10.16
CA ILE A 439 -0.48 -10.65 9.34
C ILE A 439 0.64 -9.66 9.71
N ARG A 440 0.31 -8.38 9.90
CA ARG A 440 1.31 -7.33 10.19
C ARG A 440 2.07 -7.59 11.51
N CYS A 441 1.44 -8.19 12.49
CA CYS A 441 2.06 -8.53 13.77
C CYS A 441 2.91 -9.81 13.69
N ARG A 442 2.69 -10.63 12.66
CA ARG A 442 3.39 -11.90 12.44
C ARG A 442 4.40 -11.85 11.29
N GLU A 443 4.63 -10.73 10.61
CA GLU A 443 5.63 -10.66 9.53
C GLU A 443 7.04 -10.99 10.06
N ILE A 444 7.81 -11.79 9.32
CA ILE A 444 9.19 -12.18 9.68
C ILE A 444 10.19 -11.00 9.79
N LYS A 445 9.82 -9.83 9.26
CA LYS A 445 10.61 -8.59 9.24
C LYS A 445 11.99 -8.78 8.61
N TRP A 446 13.07 -8.81 9.41
CA TRP A 446 14.46 -8.91 8.96
C TRP A 446 15.11 -10.25 9.32
N ARG A 447 14.38 -11.13 10.01
CA ARG A 447 14.91 -12.40 10.48
C ARG A 447 15.21 -13.28 9.27
N ARG A 448 16.42 -13.81 9.22
CA ARG A 448 16.73 -14.91 8.30
C ARG A 448 16.09 -16.16 8.87
N VAL A 449 15.47 -16.95 8.01
CA VAL A 449 14.92 -18.26 8.36
C VAL A 449 15.51 -19.28 7.44
N ARG A 450 15.75 -20.47 7.97
CA ARG A 450 16.14 -21.60 7.15
C ARG A 450 14.89 -22.32 6.64
N PRO A 451 14.94 -22.98 5.47
CA PRO A 451 13.77 -23.65 4.90
C PRO A 451 13.17 -24.72 5.82
N ASP A 452 14.03 -25.45 6.55
CA ASP A 452 13.68 -26.49 7.53
C ASP A 452 13.03 -25.95 8.82
N GLU A 453 13.07 -24.63 9.03
CA GLU A 453 12.37 -23.96 10.13
C GLU A 453 10.94 -23.55 9.74
N LEU A 454 10.55 -23.72 8.48
CA LEU A 454 9.26 -23.27 7.97
C LEU A 454 8.27 -24.43 7.84
N THR A 455 7.02 -24.16 8.18
CA THR A 455 5.90 -25.09 8.03
C THR A 455 4.78 -24.41 7.27
N LEU A 456 4.24 -25.09 6.25
CA LEU A 456 3.05 -24.65 5.54
C LEU A 456 1.81 -24.87 6.43
N ARG A 457 1.01 -23.82 6.60
CA ARG A 457 -0.30 -23.87 7.24
C ARG A 457 -1.36 -23.38 6.28
N VAL A 458 -2.55 -23.98 6.35
CA VAL A 458 -3.70 -23.59 5.53
C VAL A 458 -4.86 -23.27 6.44
N THR A 459 -5.31 -22.01 6.41
CA THR A 459 -6.55 -21.57 7.09
C THR A 459 -7.66 -21.50 6.05
N THR A 460 -8.65 -22.38 6.16
CA THR A 460 -9.83 -22.39 5.29
C THR A 460 -10.98 -21.65 5.97
N TYR A 461 -11.65 -20.76 5.25
CA TYR A 461 -12.85 -20.08 5.74
C TYR A 461 -13.87 -19.88 4.61
N ALA A 462 -15.15 -20.02 4.97
CA ALA A 462 -16.26 -19.77 4.06
C ALA A 462 -16.45 -18.26 3.84
N THR A 463 -16.96 -17.88 2.67
CA THR A 463 -17.72 -16.63 2.51
C THR A 463 -19.12 -16.99 2.05
N ASP A 464 -19.95 -15.99 1.76
CA ASP A 464 -21.25 -16.18 1.14
C ASP A 464 -21.15 -16.73 -0.29
N LEU A 465 -20.10 -16.37 -1.05
CA LEU A 465 -19.96 -16.72 -2.47
C LEU A 465 -18.81 -17.70 -2.78
N THR A 466 -17.84 -17.81 -1.88
CA THR A 466 -16.58 -18.55 -2.12
C THR A 466 -16.19 -19.39 -0.90
N THR A 467 -15.24 -20.29 -1.09
CA THR A 467 -14.41 -20.88 -0.04
C THR A 467 -13.00 -20.32 -0.22
N GLU A 468 -12.49 -19.65 0.81
CA GLU A 468 -11.17 -19.04 0.79
C GLU A 468 -10.17 -19.92 1.54
N HIS A 469 -8.97 -20.02 1.00
CA HIS A 469 -7.84 -20.68 1.62
C HIS A 469 -6.69 -19.67 1.74
N PHE A 470 -6.26 -19.42 2.97
CA PHE A 470 -5.07 -18.66 3.28
C PHE A 470 -3.92 -19.64 3.58
N LEU A 471 -3.01 -19.78 2.62
CA LEU A 471 -1.83 -20.62 2.72
C LEU A 471 -0.68 -19.75 3.22
N GLU A 472 0.01 -20.15 4.29
CA GLU A 472 1.14 -19.41 4.84
C GLU A 472 2.29 -20.33 5.24
N TYR A 473 3.52 -19.97 4.85
CA TYR A 473 4.71 -20.53 5.46
C TYR A 473 5.03 -19.74 6.72
N VAL A 474 5.03 -20.43 7.86
CA VAL A 474 5.34 -19.83 9.16
C VAL A 474 6.52 -20.51 9.84
N THR A 475 7.23 -19.79 10.70
CA THR A 475 8.24 -20.38 11.58
C THR A 475 7.60 -21.45 12.48
N GLY A 476 8.21 -22.62 12.51
CA GLY A 476 7.76 -23.77 13.28
C GLY A 476 8.12 -23.67 14.77
N PRO A 477 7.68 -24.65 15.60
CA PRO A 477 7.94 -24.69 17.04
C PRO A 477 9.43 -24.70 17.43
N GLN A 478 10.31 -25.12 16.52
CA GLN A 478 11.76 -25.14 16.66
C GLN A 478 12.41 -23.75 16.56
N SER A 479 11.69 -22.73 16.11
CA SER A 479 12.17 -21.35 16.03
C SER A 479 12.06 -20.64 17.38
N GLU A 480 12.95 -19.68 17.65
CA GLU A 480 12.87 -18.80 18.83
C GLU A 480 11.51 -18.10 18.94
N GLU A 481 10.92 -17.75 17.80
CA GLU A 481 9.59 -17.13 17.71
C GLU A 481 8.74 -17.88 16.68
N PRO A 482 7.96 -18.89 17.11
CA PRO A 482 7.05 -19.63 16.24
C PRO A 482 5.88 -18.76 15.74
N GLY A 483 5.40 -19.06 14.53
CA GLY A 483 4.20 -18.43 13.94
C GLY A 483 4.46 -17.16 13.14
N LEU A 484 5.72 -16.80 12.88
CA LEU A 484 6.09 -15.68 12.02
C LEU A 484 5.98 -16.07 10.54
N ILE A 485 5.34 -15.24 9.73
CA ILE A 485 5.04 -15.46 8.32
C ILE A 485 6.25 -15.10 7.45
N ALA A 486 6.75 -16.09 6.72
CA ALA A 486 7.80 -15.94 5.70
C ALA A 486 7.21 -15.68 4.29
N GLY A 487 6.01 -16.18 4.02
CA GLY A 487 5.27 -15.92 2.79
C GLY A 487 3.86 -16.49 2.87
N PHE A 488 2.94 -15.97 2.05
CA PHE A 488 1.56 -16.43 2.02
C PHE A 488 0.93 -16.32 0.62
N LEU A 489 -0.17 -17.05 0.42
CA LEU A 489 -1.01 -17.04 -0.77
C LEU A 489 -2.48 -17.02 -0.38
N ARG A 490 -3.28 -16.22 -1.09
CA ARG A 490 -4.75 -16.19 -0.98
C ARG A 490 -5.37 -16.91 -2.17
N LEU A 491 -6.01 -18.05 -1.92
CA LEU A 491 -6.74 -18.83 -2.92
C LEU A 491 -8.24 -18.70 -2.66
N SER A 492 -8.99 -18.40 -3.71
CA SER A 492 -10.45 -18.28 -3.67
C SER A 492 -11.08 -19.28 -4.63
N LEU A 493 -11.95 -20.12 -4.09
CA LEU A 493 -12.70 -21.11 -4.84
C LEU A 493 -14.18 -20.68 -4.86
N PRO A 494 -14.73 -20.31 -6.03
CA PRO A 494 -16.15 -20.00 -6.12
C PRO A 494 -16.99 -21.25 -5.77
N ARG A 495 -18.11 -21.06 -5.07
CA ARG A 495 -19.03 -22.17 -4.75
C ARG A 495 -19.82 -22.64 -5.98
N GLU A 496 -20.05 -21.72 -6.91
CA GLU A 496 -20.74 -21.96 -8.17
C GLU A 496 -20.05 -21.20 -9.31
N PRO A 497 -20.02 -21.71 -10.56
CA PRO A 497 -19.33 -21.07 -11.68
C PRO A 497 -19.83 -19.64 -11.99
N GLY A 498 -21.13 -19.38 -11.82
CA GLY A 498 -21.77 -18.11 -12.12
C GLY A 498 -22.03 -17.22 -10.90
N VAL A 499 -21.12 -17.20 -9.91
CA VAL A 499 -21.34 -16.41 -8.69
C VAL A 499 -20.70 -15.01 -8.76
N GLY A 500 -21.41 -13.98 -8.32
CA GLY A 500 -20.93 -12.59 -8.29
C GLY A 500 -20.48 -12.10 -9.68
N SER A 501 -19.24 -11.61 -9.77
CA SER A 501 -18.66 -11.10 -11.01
C SER A 501 -18.51 -12.14 -12.11
N ARG A 502 -18.49 -13.43 -11.76
CA ARG A 502 -18.35 -14.51 -12.73
C ARG A 502 -19.58 -14.66 -13.64
N ARG A 503 -20.73 -14.09 -13.27
CA ARG A 503 -21.93 -14.00 -14.13
C ARG A 503 -21.71 -13.21 -15.41
N PHE A 504 -20.74 -12.31 -15.42
CA PHE A 504 -20.54 -11.36 -16.52
C PHE A 504 -19.07 -11.25 -16.95
N MET A 505 -18.20 -12.10 -16.39
CA MET A 505 -16.78 -12.21 -16.71
C MET A 505 -16.47 -13.66 -17.14
N ASP A 506 -16.84 -14.00 -18.38
CA ASP A 506 -16.72 -15.36 -18.93
C ASP A 506 -15.30 -15.91 -18.81
N GLU A 507 -14.29 -15.04 -18.98
CA GLU A 507 -12.86 -15.37 -18.87
C GLU A 507 -12.53 -16.11 -17.57
N ILE A 508 -13.19 -15.80 -16.45
CA ILE A 508 -12.92 -16.41 -15.15
C ILE A 508 -14.04 -17.32 -14.65
N HIS A 509 -15.12 -17.53 -15.40
CA HIS A 509 -16.35 -18.22 -14.97
C HIS A 509 -16.10 -19.45 -14.08
N ASN A 510 -15.44 -20.49 -14.60
CA ASN A 510 -15.17 -21.72 -13.86
C ASN A 510 -13.69 -21.91 -13.46
N SER A 511 -13.05 -20.85 -12.94
CA SER A 511 -11.63 -20.92 -12.53
C SER A 511 -11.42 -20.80 -11.02
N ALA A 512 -10.49 -21.56 -10.45
CA ALA A 512 -9.92 -21.22 -9.14
C ALA A 512 -9.17 -19.89 -9.26
N MET A 513 -9.14 -19.06 -8.21
CA MET A 513 -8.55 -17.72 -8.28
C MET A 513 -7.46 -17.53 -7.23
N ILE A 514 -6.22 -17.30 -7.66
CA ILE A 514 -5.17 -16.75 -6.79
C ILE A 514 -5.35 -15.24 -6.73
N ARG A 515 -5.65 -14.74 -5.53
CA ARG A 515 -5.91 -13.32 -5.23
C ARG A 515 -4.65 -12.57 -4.80
N GLU A 516 -3.69 -13.29 -4.21
CA GLU A 516 -2.43 -12.73 -3.75
C GLU A 516 -1.37 -13.81 -3.61
N VAL A 517 -0.13 -13.49 -3.98
CA VAL A 517 1.07 -14.21 -3.55
C VAL A 517 2.04 -13.19 -2.99
N HIS A 518 2.55 -13.42 -1.78
CA HIS A 518 3.49 -12.53 -1.13
C HIS A 518 4.59 -13.33 -0.43
N VAL A 519 5.85 -13.05 -0.75
CA VAL A 519 7.02 -13.65 -0.07
C VAL A 519 7.88 -12.52 0.48
N TYR A 520 8.18 -12.56 1.77
CA TYR A 520 8.97 -11.51 2.42
C TYR A 520 10.43 -11.60 2.01
N GLY A 521 11.08 -10.43 1.86
CA GLY A 521 12.46 -10.29 1.37
C GLY A 521 13.49 -11.25 1.97
N PRO A 522 13.59 -11.42 3.31
CA PRO A 522 14.53 -12.36 3.92
C PRO A 522 14.30 -13.82 3.55
N ALA A 523 13.07 -14.18 3.16
CA ALA A 523 12.68 -15.52 2.77
C ALA A 523 12.84 -15.76 1.26
N LEU A 524 13.15 -14.73 0.45
CA LEU A 524 13.46 -14.91 -0.99
C LEU A 524 14.77 -15.68 -1.22
N ALA A 525 15.66 -15.73 -0.23
CA ALA A 525 16.89 -16.52 -0.28
C ALA A 525 16.65 -18.04 -0.09
N VAL A 526 15.45 -18.43 0.36
CA VAL A 526 15.03 -19.84 0.43
C VAL A 526 14.78 -20.33 -1.00
N GLY A 527 15.76 -21.02 -1.56
CA GLY A 527 15.79 -21.47 -2.97
C GLY A 527 16.86 -20.78 -3.83
N ALA A 528 17.66 -19.85 -3.29
CA ALA A 528 18.81 -19.28 -3.99
C ALA A 528 19.98 -20.28 -4.01
N GLU A 529 20.65 -20.38 -5.16
CA GLU A 529 21.66 -21.38 -5.51
C GLU A 529 22.74 -21.61 -4.42
N ARG A 530 22.96 -22.89 -4.08
CA ARG A 530 24.26 -23.37 -3.60
C ARG A 530 24.85 -24.23 -4.72
N PRO A 531 26.13 -24.04 -5.12
CA PRO A 531 26.76 -24.92 -6.09
C PRO A 531 26.70 -26.38 -5.60
N GLY A 532 26.02 -27.25 -6.35
CA GLY A 532 26.01 -28.71 -6.12
C GLY A 532 24.85 -29.30 -5.31
N ALA A 533 23.80 -28.53 -4.96
CA ALA A 533 22.58 -29.08 -4.32
C ALA A 533 21.39 -29.09 -5.30
N PRO A 534 20.47 -30.08 -5.23
CA PRO A 534 19.24 -30.08 -6.03
C PRO A 534 18.48 -28.77 -5.87
N GLN A 535 17.95 -28.20 -6.96
CA GLN A 535 17.16 -26.97 -6.93
C GLN A 535 15.98 -27.12 -5.96
N HIS A 536 16.02 -26.44 -4.81
CA HIS A 536 14.84 -26.29 -3.96
C HIS A 536 13.95 -25.19 -4.56
N ALA A 537 12.72 -25.53 -4.99
CA ALA A 537 11.73 -24.55 -5.46
C ALA A 537 11.54 -23.43 -4.41
N GLY A 538 11.50 -22.18 -4.84
CA GLY A 538 11.31 -21.04 -3.93
C GLY A 538 9.93 -21.07 -3.25
N LEU A 539 9.79 -20.45 -2.07
CA LEU A 539 8.53 -20.48 -1.29
C LEU A 539 7.29 -20.06 -2.09
N GLY A 540 7.43 -19.08 -3.00
CA GLY A 540 6.32 -18.64 -3.84
C GLY A 540 5.81 -19.74 -4.77
N GLU A 541 6.70 -20.56 -5.31
CA GLU A 541 6.36 -21.69 -6.17
C GLU A 541 5.70 -22.82 -5.38
N GLN A 542 6.26 -23.17 -4.21
CA GLN A 542 5.64 -24.15 -3.32
C GLN A 542 4.21 -23.74 -2.89
N LEU A 543 3.98 -22.46 -2.61
CA LEU A 543 2.64 -21.93 -2.33
C LEU A 543 1.68 -22.11 -3.51
N MET A 544 2.15 -21.86 -4.74
CA MET A 544 1.33 -22.04 -5.94
C MET A 544 1.05 -23.51 -6.22
N ASP A 545 1.99 -24.42 -5.96
CA ASP A 545 1.79 -25.86 -6.11
C ASP A 545 0.75 -26.38 -5.12
N ALA A 546 0.84 -25.98 -3.85
CA ALA A 546 -0.20 -26.28 -2.87
C ALA A 546 -1.57 -25.71 -3.28
N ALA A 547 -1.61 -24.50 -3.85
CA ALA A 547 -2.85 -23.92 -4.36
C ALA A 547 -3.44 -24.72 -5.54
N ARG A 548 -2.58 -25.24 -6.44
CA ARG A 548 -2.99 -26.10 -7.57
C ARG A 548 -3.57 -27.42 -7.07
N GLU A 549 -2.94 -28.04 -6.08
CA GLU A 549 -3.44 -29.27 -5.45
C GLU A 549 -4.82 -29.08 -4.83
N ILE A 550 -4.99 -28.04 -4.00
CA ILE A 550 -6.29 -27.70 -3.39
C ILE A 550 -7.35 -27.44 -4.47
N SER A 551 -6.98 -26.71 -5.53
CA SER A 551 -7.91 -26.39 -6.62
C SER A 551 -8.34 -27.63 -7.42
N ARG A 552 -7.41 -28.55 -7.73
CA ARG A 552 -7.72 -29.82 -8.39
C ARG A 552 -8.61 -30.72 -7.53
N ALA A 553 -8.28 -30.82 -6.23
CA ALA A 553 -9.08 -31.60 -5.29
C ALA A 553 -10.52 -31.07 -5.17
N ALA A 554 -10.71 -29.76 -5.34
CA ALA A 554 -12.03 -29.11 -5.41
C ALA A 554 -12.71 -29.20 -6.79
N GLY A 555 -12.12 -29.88 -7.77
CA GLY A 555 -12.71 -30.12 -9.09
C GLY A 555 -12.49 -29.02 -10.12
N PHE A 556 -11.63 -28.03 -9.85
CA PHE A 556 -11.30 -26.99 -10.83
C PHE A 556 -10.32 -27.52 -11.87
N THR A 557 -10.62 -27.25 -13.15
CA THR A 557 -9.77 -27.60 -14.29
C THR A 557 -8.86 -26.47 -14.73
N ARG A 558 -9.13 -25.24 -14.27
CA ARG A 558 -8.38 -24.03 -14.61
C ARG A 558 -8.16 -23.17 -13.38
N MET A 559 -7.01 -22.51 -13.34
CA MET A 559 -6.64 -21.52 -12.35
C MET A 559 -6.39 -20.16 -13.02
N SER A 560 -6.85 -19.10 -12.38
CA SER A 560 -6.65 -17.72 -12.78
C SER A 560 -5.92 -16.95 -11.70
N VAL A 561 -5.19 -15.91 -12.10
CA VAL A 561 -4.50 -15.00 -11.17
C VAL A 561 -4.82 -13.56 -11.54
N ILE A 562 -5.16 -12.75 -10.55
CA ILE A 562 -5.26 -11.29 -10.69
C ILE A 562 -3.85 -10.65 -10.66
N ALA A 563 -3.03 -10.99 -11.64
CA ALA A 563 -1.67 -10.50 -11.72
C ALA A 563 -1.64 -8.97 -11.92
N ALA A 564 -0.79 -8.28 -11.14
CA ALA A 564 -0.39 -6.91 -11.44
C ALA A 564 0.47 -6.91 -12.72
N THR A 565 0.46 -5.81 -13.47
CA THR A 565 1.15 -5.68 -14.76
C THR A 565 2.61 -6.14 -14.70
N GLY A 566 3.38 -5.63 -13.74
CA GLY A 566 4.78 -5.96 -13.54
C GLY A 566 5.07 -7.34 -12.94
N THR A 567 4.03 -8.14 -12.68
CA THR A 567 4.15 -9.54 -12.21
C THR A 567 3.76 -10.56 -13.28
N ARG A 568 3.27 -10.12 -14.45
CA ARG A 568 2.84 -11.03 -15.54
C ARG A 568 3.97 -11.97 -15.98
N ALA A 569 5.19 -11.44 -16.16
CA ALA A 569 6.37 -12.25 -16.51
C ALA A 569 6.68 -13.35 -15.46
N TYR A 570 6.50 -13.05 -14.17
CA TYR A 570 6.70 -14.03 -13.09
C TYR A 570 5.75 -15.23 -13.19
N TYR A 571 4.48 -14.98 -13.53
CA TYR A 571 3.49 -16.04 -13.74
C TYR A 571 3.69 -16.74 -15.09
N ALA A 572 4.06 -16.00 -16.15
CA ALA A 572 4.34 -16.56 -17.46
C ALA A 572 5.46 -17.63 -17.40
N ALA A 573 6.54 -17.32 -16.68
CA ALA A 573 7.64 -18.26 -16.42
C ALA A 573 7.20 -19.54 -15.67
N ARG A 574 5.98 -19.58 -15.13
CA ARG A 574 5.42 -20.70 -14.35
C ARG A 574 4.21 -21.35 -15.02
N GLY A 575 4.10 -21.16 -16.34
CA GLY A 575 3.08 -21.81 -17.17
C GLY A 575 1.71 -21.13 -17.11
N PHE A 576 1.65 -19.85 -16.78
CA PHE A 576 0.44 -19.05 -16.99
C PHE A 576 0.49 -18.30 -18.32
N THR A 577 -0.65 -18.12 -18.97
CA THR A 577 -0.80 -17.32 -20.18
C THR A 577 -1.74 -16.14 -19.92
N LEU A 578 -1.50 -15.00 -20.58
CA LEU A 578 -2.35 -13.83 -20.45
C LEU A 578 -3.63 -14.04 -21.27
N GLY A 579 -4.80 -13.94 -20.62
CA GLY A 579 -6.10 -13.78 -21.25
C GLY A 579 -6.44 -12.31 -21.51
N ASP A 580 -7.72 -11.98 -21.51
CA ASP A 580 -8.18 -10.60 -21.70
C ASP A 580 -7.79 -9.70 -20.52
N LEU A 581 -7.98 -10.16 -19.28
CA LEU A 581 -7.77 -9.39 -18.05
C LEU A 581 -6.98 -10.15 -16.97
N TYR A 582 -6.80 -11.47 -17.08
CA TYR A 582 -6.15 -12.30 -16.06
C TYR A 582 -5.06 -13.20 -16.65
N MET A 583 -4.23 -13.77 -15.77
CA MET A 583 -3.28 -14.82 -16.14
C MET A 583 -3.90 -16.19 -15.84
N HIS A 584 -3.82 -17.16 -16.76
CA HIS A 584 -4.47 -18.46 -16.64
C HIS A 584 -3.51 -19.62 -16.78
N SER A 585 -3.77 -20.70 -16.06
CA SER A 585 -3.05 -21.96 -16.20
C SER A 585 -4.04 -23.12 -16.11
N ASP A 586 -3.84 -24.12 -16.96
CA ASP A 586 -4.60 -25.36 -16.90
C ASP A 586 -4.15 -26.20 -15.70
N LEU A 587 -5.11 -26.75 -14.97
CA LEU A 587 -4.85 -27.64 -13.84
C LEU A 587 -4.88 -29.12 -14.23
N LEU A 588 -5.34 -29.45 -15.43
CA LEU A 588 -5.30 -30.82 -15.93
C LEU A 588 -3.84 -31.29 -16.10
N PRO A 589 -3.52 -32.57 -15.85
CA PRO A 589 -2.21 -33.11 -16.19
C PRO A 589 -1.95 -32.86 -17.68
N ARG A 590 -0.74 -32.42 -18.04
CA ARG A 590 -0.32 -32.47 -19.44
C ARG A 590 -0.32 -33.94 -19.84
N ALA A 591 -1.17 -34.28 -20.82
CA ALA A 591 -1.32 -35.62 -21.36
C ALA A 591 0.01 -36.16 -21.93
#